data_AF-A0A1M6UFS2-F1
#
_entry.id   AF-A0A1M6UFS2-F1
#
_cell.length_a   1.000
_cell.length_b   1.000
_cell.length_c   1.000
_cell.angle_alpha   90.00
_cell.angle_beta   90.00
_cell.angle_gamma   90.00
#
_symmetry.space_group_name_H-M   'P 1'
#
loop_
_entity.id
_entity.type
_entity.pdbx_description
1 polymer ?
#
loop_
_entity_poly.entity_id
_entity_poly.type
_entity_poly.pdbx_seq_one_letter_code
_entity_poly.pdbx_strand_id
1 'polypeptide(L)'
;MEELELLKKDWNKESDEFKNYSEKELYEMIKQKSVSVTRVLCLIGLIEIVLWAIYGYIDEELPILRIVLFAVFFALIIYFYFKMKTEESSISLMKSILNTRKIIFGYAGISFLLIILMNSIDFKHNTKDFMAGLNDGYNHNNLHTTNSERMTPELGNYIVFGVVLIITTYLLYIIYKKTYGKILVDLQKNYKELSKVEENEV
;
A
#
# COMPACT_ATOMS: atom_id res chain seq x y z
N MET A 1 7.33 45.86 -34.14
CA MET A 1 8.75 45.78 -33.71
C MET A 1 8.88 45.48 -32.23
N GLU A 2 7.98 45.96 -31.36
CA GLU A 2 8.01 45.64 -29.91
C GLU A 2 7.86 44.15 -29.56
N GLU A 3 7.06 43.38 -30.30
CA GLU A 3 6.87 41.94 -30.03
C GLU A 3 8.14 41.10 -30.27
N LEU A 4 8.96 41.51 -31.25
CA LEU A 4 10.25 40.90 -31.54
C LEU A 4 11.29 41.23 -30.47
N GLU A 5 11.21 42.42 -29.88
CA GLU A 5 12.08 42.82 -28.77
C GLU A 5 11.71 42.10 -27.47
N LEU A 6 10.41 41.86 -27.23
CA LEU A 6 9.91 41.02 -26.14
C LEU A 6 10.39 39.58 -26.27
N LEU A 7 10.24 38.98 -27.46
CA LEU A 7 10.74 37.62 -27.73
C LEU A 7 12.26 37.51 -27.58
N LYS A 8 13.03 38.52 -28.01
CA LYS A 8 14.49 38.55 -27.84
C LYS A 8 14.90 38.72 -26.38
N LYS A 9 14.14 39.47 -25.60
CA LYS A 9 14.34 39.67 -24.16
C LYS A 9 14.05 38.38 -23.38
N ASP A 10 13.03 37.62 -23.77
CA ASP A 10 12.70 36.36 -23.12
C ASP A 10 13.60 35.20 -23.60
N TRP A 11 14.03 35.21 -24.87
CA TRP A 11 15.05 34.27 -25.37
C TRP A 11 16.40 34.45 -24.68
N ASN A 12 16.81 35.69 -24.38
CA ASN A 12 18.04 35.98 -23.64
C ASN A 12 17.92 35.76 -22.12
N LYS A 13 16.74 35.39 -21.59
CA LYS A 13 16.58 35.02 -20.17
C LYS A 13 16.73 33.51 -19.92
N GLU A 14 16.61 32.67 -20.95
CA GLU A 14 16.60 31.20 -20.77
C GLU A 14 17.98 30.56 -20.53
N SER A 15 19.07 31.33 -20.54
CA SER A 15 20.41 30.78 -20.30
C SER A 15 20.90 30.85 -18.84
N ASP A 16 20.19 31.56 -17.95
CA ASP A 16 20.76 31.93 -16.64
C ASP A 16 20.37 31.06 -15.43
N GLU A 17 19.58 29.99 -15.58
CA GLU A 17 19.28 29.11 -14.41
C GLU A 17 19.17 27.61 -14.73
N PHE A 18 19.93 27.09 -15.70
CA PHE A 18 20.28 25.66 -15.61
C PHE A 18 21.26 25.49 -14.44
N LYS A 19 20.72 25.29 -13.24
CA LYS A 19 21.50 24.87 -12.06
C LYS A 19 22.20 23.56 -12.42
N ASN A 20 23.48 23.67 -12.78
CA ASN A 20 24.34 22.52 -12.97
C ASN A 20 24.63 21.94 -11.59
N TYR A 21 23.82 20.97 -11.19
CA TYR A 21 24.03 20.23 -9.96
C TYR A 21 25.32 19.42 -10.08
N SER A 22 26.21 19.56 -9.11
CA SER A 22 27.35 18.64 -8.97
C SER A 22 26.83 17.21 -8.77
N GLU A 23 27.58 16.20 -9.22
CA GLU A 23 27.23 14.78 -9.00
C GLU A 23 26.92 14.50 -7.51
N LYS A 24 27.63 15.18 -6.60
CA LYS A 24 27.43 15.11 -5.16
C LYS A 24 26.10 15.72 -4.70
N GLU A 25 25.69 16.84 -5.28
CA GLU A 25 24.40 17.49 -4.96
C GLU A 25 23.22 16.67 -5.51
N LEU A 26 23.37 16.12 -6.72
CA LEU A 26 22.42 15.18 -7.31
C LEU A 26 22.25 13.92 -6.44
N TYR A 27 23.36 13.39 -5.93
CA TYR A 27 23.37 12.26 -5.00
C TYR A 27 22.61 12.59 -3.70
N GLU A 28 22.89 13.74 -3.07
CA GLU A 28 22.19 14.15 -1.84
C GLU A 28 20.68 14.32 -2.05
N MET A 29 20.26 14.90 -3.18
CA MET A 29 18.83 15.07 -3.50
C MET A 29 18.12 13.72 -3.71
N ILE A 30 18.71 12.79 -4.48
CA ILE A 30 18.11 11.47 -4.73
C ILE A 30 18.03 10.66 -3.43
N LYS A 31 19.05 10.76 -2.59
CA LYS A 31 19.08 10.14 -1.26
C LYS A 31 17.96 10.69 -0.37
N GLN A 32 17.83 12.01 -0.23
CA GLN A 32 16.78 12.62 0.60
C GLN A 32 15.37 12.26 0.09
N LYS A 33 15.17 12.27 -1.23
CA LYS A 33 13.88 11.87 -1.84
C LYS A 33 13.53 10.41 -1.53
N SER A 34 14.50 9.49 -1.63
CA SER A 34 14.29 8.06 -1.36
C SER A 34 13.99 7.78 0.12
N VAL A 35 14.60 8.53 1.04
CA VAL A 35 14.28 8.48 2.47
C VAL A 35 12.87 8.99 2.74
N SER A 36 12.49 10.13 2.16
CA SER A 36 11.15 10.70 2.30
C SER A 36 10.06 9.75 1.79
N VAL A 37 10.24 9.18 0.59
CA VAL A 37 9.32 8.19 0.01
C VAL A 37 9.19 6.95 0.89
N THR A 38 10.21 6.62 1.70
CA THR A 38 10.13 5.49 2.62
C THR A 38 9.49 5.81 3.95
N ARG A 39 9.67 7.02 4.47
CA ARG A 39 8.88 7.47 5.63
C ARG A 39 7.39 7.43 5.32
N VAL A 40 7.00 7.91 4.15
CA VAL A 40 5.60 7.86 3.69
C VAL A 40 5.10 6.43 3.56
N LEU A 41 5.89 5.52 2.98
CA LEU A 41 5.44 4.14 2.82
C LEU A 41 5.40 3.36 4.15
N CYS A 42 6.31 3.64 5.08
CA CYS A 42 6.27 3.07 6.43
C CYS A 42 5.00 3.54 7.18
N LEU A 43 4.65 4.82 7.03
CA LEU A 43 3.40 5.37 7.56
C LEU A 43 2.18 4.67 6.96
N ILE A 44 2.16 4.42 5.64
CA ILE A 44 1.08 3.67 4.98
C ILE A 44 0.96 2.26 5.56
N GLY A 45 2.08 1.56 5.76
CA GLY A 45 2.08 0.22 6.37
C GLY A 45 1.53 0.21 7.80
N LEU A 46 1.85 1.23 8.61
CA LEU A 46 1.27 1.38 9.96
C LEU A 46 -0.23 1.66 9.92
N ILE A 47 -0.67 2.56 9.04
CA ILE A 47 -2.10 2.87 8.85
C ILE A 47 -2.86 1.61 8.42
N GLU A 48 -2.28 0.80 7.54
CA GLU A 48 -2.89 -0.45 7.07
C GLU A 48 -3.11 -1.46 8.21
N ILE A 49 -2.14 -1.63 9.11
CA ILE A 49 -2.30 -2.48 10.30
C ILE A 49 -3.43 -1.98 11.20
N VAL A 50 -3.47 -0.66 11.45
CA VAL A 50 -4.51 -0.05 12.30
C VAL A 50 -5.89 -0.26 11.67
N LEU A 51 -6.03 -0.08 10.36
CA LEU A 51 -7.28 -0.33 9.64
C LEU A 51 -7.71 -1.79 9.76
N TRP A 52 -6.80 -2.75 9.57
CA TRP A 52 -7.11 -4.18 9.71
C TRP A 52 -7.46 -4.57 11.16
N ALA A 53 -6.81 -3.97 12.15
CA ALA A 53 -7.11 -4.19 13.56
C ALA A 53 -8.50 -3.66 13.95
N ILE A 54 -8.86 -2.46 13.47
CA ILE A 54 -10.20 -1.88 13.68
C ILE A 54 -11.25 -2.75 12.99
N TYR A 55 -11.00 -3.17 11.74
CA TYR A 55 -11.92 -4.05 11.01
C TYR A 55 -12.22 -5.32 11.80
N GLY A 56 -11.19 -6.01 12.28
CA GLY A 56 -11.39 -7.24 13.02
C GLY A 56 -11.95 -7.04 14.43
N TYR A 57 -11.78 -5.87 15.05
CA TYR A 57 -12.48 -5.53 16.29
C TYR A 57 -13.99 -5.39 16.09
N ILE A 58 -14.42 -4.84 14.95
CA ILE A 58 -15.84 -4.68 14.60
C ILE A 58 -16.49 -6.03 14.27
N ASP A 59 -15.75 -6.95 13.65
CA ASP A 59 -16.26 -8.26 13.22
C ASP A 59 -16.52 -9.23 14.40
N GLU A 60 -16.11 -8.88 15.63
CA GLU A 60 -16.08 -9.70 16.85
C GLU A 60 -15.31 -11.04 16.74
N GLU A 61 -14.97 -11.48 15.52
CA GLU A 61 -14.16 -12.63 15.20
C GLU A 61 -12.78 -12.20 14.68
N LEU A 62 -11.79 -12.26 15.55
CA LEU A 62 -10.38 -12.17 15.16
C LEU A 62 -9.77 -13.58 15.11
N PRO A 63 -9.69 -14.22 13.92
CA PRO A 63 -9.03 -15.51 13.83
C PRO A 63 -7.60 -15.40 14.36
N ILE A 64 -7.21 -16.34 15.23
CA ILE A 64 -5.91 -16.36 15.92
C ILE A 64 -4.75 -16.19 14.92
N LEU A 65 -4.88 -16.81 13.73
CA LEU A 65 -3.92 -16.67 12.63
C LEU A 65 -3.70 -15.21 12.21
N ARG A 66 -4.75 -14.38 12.18
CA ARG A 66 -4.67 -12.96 11.82
C ARG A 66 -3.97 -12.15 12.91
N ILE A 67 -4.31 -12.40 14.17
CA ILE A 67 -3.67 -11.73 15.32
C ILE A 67 -2.17 -12.02 15.33
N VAL A 68 -1.78 -13.29 15.13
CA VAL A 68 -0.36 -13.69 15.05
C VAL A 68 0.33 -13.00 13.88
N LEU A 69 -0.30 -12.96 12.71
CA LEU A 69 0.26 -12.29 11.52
C LEU A 69 0.47 -10.79 11.79
N PHE A 70 -0.51 -10.12 12.40
CA PHE A 70 -0.42 -8.69 12.76
C PHE A 70 0.70 -8.44 13.77
N ALA A 71 0.81 -9.26 14.81
CA ALA A 71 1.85 -9.13 15.83
C ALA A 71 3.27 -9.33 15.27
N VAL A 72 3.47 -10.36 14.45
CA VAL A 72 4.76 -10.62 13.78
C VAL A 72 5.14 -9.46 12.87
N PHE A 73 4.19 -8.95 12.10
CA PHE A 73 4.43 -7.87 11.16
C PHE A 73 4.70 -6.53 11.87
N PHE A 74 3.96 -6.23 12.94
CA PHE A 74 4.19 -5.07 13.79
C PHE A 74 5.58 -5.12 14.45
N ALA A 75 5.99 -6.28 14.97
CA ALA A 75 7.33 -6.48 15.52
C ALA A 75 8.42 -6.26 14.46
N LEU A 76 8.22 -6.74 13.23
CA LEU A 76 9.14 -6.50 12.12
C LEU A 76 9.25 -5.01 11.77
N ILE A 77 8.14 -4.27 11.69
CA ILE A 77 8.17 -2.83 11.43
C ILE A 77 8.91 -2.08 12.53
N ILE A 78 8.66 -2.41 13.80
CA ILE A 78 9.36 -1.81 14.94
C ILE A 78 10.86 -2.12 14.86
N TYR A 79 11.23 -3.37 14.59
CA TYR A 79 12.62 -3.77 14.41
C TYR A 79 13.30 -2.96 13.30
N PHE A 80 12.66 -2.83 12.14
CA PHE A 80 13.19 -2.05 11.03
C PHE A 80 13.24 -0.55 11.33
N TYR A 81 12.27 -0.01 12.06
CA TYR A 81 12.25 1.39 12.50
C TYR A 81 13.44 1.69 13.43
N PHE A 82 13.70 0.83 14.42
CA PHE A 82 14.86 0.99 15.30
C PHE A 82 16.17 0.80 14.54
N LYS A 83 16.25 -0.19 13.65
CA LYS A 83 17.44 -0.41 12.82
C LYS A 83 17.77 0.81 11.94
N MET A 84 16.76 1.45 11.35
CA MET A 84 16.94 2.69 10.58
C MET A 84 17.44 3.87 11.43
N LYS A 85 17.15 3.90 12.74
CA LYS A 85 17.60 4.97 13.63
C LYS A 85 19.09 4.86 13.98
N THR A 86 19.67 3.66 13.90
CA THR A 86 21.04 3.37 14.39
C THR A 86 22.08 3.25 13.26
N GLU A 87 21.67 3.19 11.99
CA GLU A 87 22.59 3.02 10.84
C GLU A 87 23.06 4.37 10.27
N GLU A 88 24.39 4.60 10.27
CA GLU A 88 25.02 5.82 9.76
C GLU A 88 25.19 5.84 8.22
N SER A 89 25.15 4.68 7.54
CA SER A 89 25.38 4.58 6.09
C SER A 89 24.10 4.61 5.25
N SER A 90 24.10 5.45 4.21
CA SER A 90 22.98 5.65 3.28
C SER A 90 22.52 4.35 2.61
N ILE A 91 23.47 3.46 2.30
CA ILE A 91 23.22 2.17 1.64
C ILE A 91 22.48 1.22 2.58
N SER A 92 22.89 1.12 3.86
CA SER A 92 22.26 0.20 4.79
C SER A 92 20.82 0.62 5.10
N LEU A 93 20.62 1.94 5.27
CA LEU A 93 19.29 2.53 5.33
C LEU A 93 18.43 2.13 4.13
N MET A 94 18.94 2.30 2.91
CA MET A 94 18.16 2.03 1.71
C MET A 94 17.89 0.54 1.47
N LYS A 95 18.80 -0.34 1.91
CA LYS A 95 18.60 -1.80 1.92
C LYS A 95 17.57 -2.22 2.96
N SER A 96 17.62 -1.66 4.16
CA SER A 96 16.61 -1.84 5.21
C SER A 96 15.22 -1.40 4.72
N ILE A 97 15.16 -0.24 4.07
CA ILE A 97 13.97 0.30 3.39
C ILE A 97 13.40 -0.68 2.35
N LEU A 98 14.23 -1.24 1.46
CA LEU A 98 13.78 -2.21 0.45
C LEU A 98 13.27 -3.51 1.09
N ASN A 99 13.90 -3.96 2.18
CA ASN A 99 13.46 -5.14 2.91
C ASN A 99 12.13 -4.91 3.64
N THR A 100 11.96 -3.78 4.34
CA THR A 100 10.68 -3.41 4.96
C THR A 100 9.56 -3.39 3.93
N ARG A 101 9.83 -2.91 2.71
CA ARG A 101 8.86 -2.91 1.60
C ARG A 101 8.48 -4.29 1.10
N LYS A 102 9.45 -5.20 0.94
CA LYS A 102 9.16 -6.59 0.58
C LYS A 102 8.31 -7.28 1.64
N ILE A 103 8.58 -6.98 2.92
CA ILE A 103 7.80 -7.50 4.04
C ILE A 103 6.37 -6.97 3.96
N ILE A 104 6.16 -5.66 3.77
CA ILE A 104 4.82 -5.08 3.59
C ILE A 104 4.08 -5.70 2.41
N PHE A 105 4.74 -5.85 1.28
CA PHE A 105 4.16 -6.50 0.11
C PHE A 105 3.80 -7.97 0.37
N GLY A 106 4.69 -8.72 1.02
CA GLY A 106 4.43 -10.11 1.39
C GLY A 106 3.24 -10.24 2.34
N TYR A 107 3.18 -9.38 3.35
CA TYR A 107 2.07 -9.33 4.30
C TYR A 107 0.73 -8.99 3.64
N ALA A 108 0.70 -7.97 2.79
CA ALA A 108 -0.51 -7.59 2.07
C ALA A 108 -0.96 -8.70 1.11
N GLY A 109 -0.03 -9.36 0.42
CA GLY A 109 -0.32 -10.52 -0.41
C GLY A 109 -0.88 -11.72 0.36
N ILE A 110 -0.28 -12.05 1.51
CA ILE A 110 -0.78 -13.11 2.41
C ILE A 110 -2.15 -12.75 2.96
N SER A 111 -2.34 -11.50 3.41
CA SER A 111 -3.61 -11.01 3.95
C SER A 111 -4.72 -11.07 2.90
N PHE A 112 -4.42 -10.66 1.67
CA PHE A 112 -5.32 -10.76 0.52
C PHE A 112 -5.69 -12.21 0.21
N LEU A 113 -4.71 -13.12 0.23
CA LEU A 113 -4.93 -14.55 0.02
C LEU A 113 -5.82 -15.15 1.12
N LEU A 114 -5.59 -14.78 2.39
CA LEU A 114 -6.43 -15.18 3.51
C LEU A 114 -7.88 -14.73 3.34
N ILE A 115 -8.11 -13.49 2.89
CA ILE A 115 -9.47 -12.99 2.62
C ILE A 115 -10.18 -13.87 1.58
N ILE A 116 -9.50 -14.18 0.47
CA ILE A 116 -10.06 -15.05 -0.58
C ILE A 116 -10.37 -16.45 -0.02
N LEU A 117 -9.44 -17.03 0.74
CA LEU A 117 -9.62 -18.37 1.30
C LEU A 117 -10.76 -18.43 2.32
N MET A 118 -10.81 -17.50 3.27
CA MET A 118 -11.89 -17.45 4.27
C MET A 118 -13.25 -17.23 3.59
N ASN A 119 -13.33 -16.30 2.63
CA ASN A 119 -14.58 -16.10 1.89
C ASN A 119 -14.99 -17.31 1.05
N SER A 120 -14.03 -18.11 0.58
CA SER A 120 -14.30 -19.32 -0.20
C SER A 120 -14.75 -20.49 0.67
N ILE A 121 -14.18 -20.64 1.87
CA ILE A 121 -14.55 -21.70 2.83
C ILE A 121 -15.96 -21.43 3.37
N ASP A 122 -16.20 -20.20 3.85
CA ASP A 122 -17.47 -19.81 4.45
C ASP A 122 -18.45 -19.19 3.43
N PHE A 123 -18.24 -19.47 2.14
CA PHE A 123 -18.97 -18.83 1.03
C PHE A 123 -20.49 -18.87 1.21
N LYS A 124 -21.01 -19.99 1.72
CA LYS A 124 -22.45 -20.16 1.99
C LYS A 124 -22.94 -19.26 3.12
N HIS A 125 -22.18 -19.15 4.21
CA HIS A 125 -22.53 -18.30 5.35
C HIS A 125 -22.44 -16.83 4.94
N ASN A 126 -21.35 -16.44 4.30
CA ASN A 126 -21.12 -15.08 3.80
C ASN A 126 -22.20 -14.65 2.79
N THR A 127 -22.70 -15.56 1.94
CA THR A 127 -23.81 -15.26 1.01
C THR A 127 -25.09 -14.93 1.78
N LYS A 128 -25.36 -15.59 2.90
CA LYS A 128 -26.54 -15.31 3.73
C LYS A 128 -26.41 -13.97 4.45
N ASP A 129 -25.24 -13.67 5.00
CA ASP A 129 -24.99 -12.38 5.66
C ASP A 129 -25.06 -11.22 4.69
N PHE A 130 -24.51 -11.41 3.48
CA PHE A 130 -24.64 -10.46 2.39
C PHE A 130 -26.12 -10.20 2.03
N MET A 131 -26.93 -11.27 1.97
CA MET A 131 -28.36 -11.15 1.68
C MET A 131 -29.13 -10.44 2.81
N ALA A 132 -28.80 -10.75 4.07
CA ALA A 132 -29.37 -10.09 5.23
C ALA A 132 -29.05 -8.58 5.23
N GLY A 133 -27.79 -8.21 4.95
CA GLY A 133 -27.37 -6.82 4.83
C GLY A 133 -28.05 -6.07 3.68
N LEU A 134 -28.21 -6.71 2.51
CA LEU A 134 -28.96 -6.13 1.39
C LEU A 134 -30.45 -5.92 1.74
N ASN A 135 -31.05 -6.87 2.44
CA ASN A 135 -32.44 -6.77 2.87
C ASN A 135 -32.64 -5.66 3.91
N ASP A 136 -31.72 -5.52 4.87
CA ASP A 136 -31.75 -4.41 5.84
C ASP A 136 -31.62 -3.05 5.14
N GLY A 137 -30.69 -2.93 4.20
CA GLY A 137 -30.49 -1.72 3.41
C GLY A 137 -31.70 -1.36 2.54
N TYR A 138 -32.31 -2.34 1.88
CA TYR A 138 -33.50 -2.11 1.04
C TYR A 138 -34.72 -1.69 1.86
N ASN A 139 -34.94 -2.34 3.01
CA ASN A 139 -36.09 -2.06 3.88
C ASN A 139 -35.88 -0.88 4.83
N HIS A 140 -34.72 -0.19 4.75
CA HIS A 140 -34.33 0.89 5.67
C HIS A 140 -34.36 0.46 7.16
N ASN A 141 -34.08 -0.83 7.41
CA ASN A 141 -33.93 -1.31 8.77
C ASN A 141 -32.54 -0.91 9.31
N ASN A 142 -32.38 -1.01 10.63
CA ASN A 142 -31.05 -0.92 11.22
C ASN A 142 -30.18 -2.11 10.77
N LEU A 143 -28.86 -1.90 10.73
CA LEU A 143 -27.89 -2.93 10.39
C LEU A 143 -28.03 -4.14 11.32
N HIS A 144 -27.92 -5.37 10.78
CA HIS A 144 -28.00 -6.65 11.51
C HIS A 144 -29.35 -6.95 12.17
N THR A 145 -30.44 -6.38 11.65
CA THR A 145 -31.79 -6.71 12.14
C THR A 145 -32.35 -7.96 11.48
N THR A 146 -31.98 -8.22 10.22
CA THR A 146 -32.36 -9.45 9.53
C THR A 146 -31.50 -10.62 9.99
N ASN A 147 -32.14 -11.69 10.49
CA ASN A 147 -31.44 -12.92 10.85
C ASN A 147 -31.05 -13.73 9.60
N SER A 148 -29.75 -13.72 9.31
CA SER A 148 -29.10 -14.44 8.21
C SER A 148 -29.31 -15.96 8.24
N GLU A 149 -29.40 -16.58 9.42
CA GLU A 149 -29.55 -18.03 9.53
C GLU A 149 -30.86 -18.55 8.94
N ARG A 150 -31.92 -17.72 9.04
CA ARG A 150 -33.26 -18.01 8.52
C ARG A 150 -33.38 -17.83 7.01
N MET A 151 -32.39 -17.21 6.36
CA MET A 151 -32.38 -17.03 4.92
C MET A 151 -31.88 -18.29 4.20
N THR A 152 -32.60 -18.69 3.16
CA THR A 152 -32.25 -19.78 2.26
C THR A 152 -31.86 -19.22 0.90
N PRO A 153 -30.56 -19.00 0.62
CA PRO A 153 -30.13 -18.42 -0.64
C PRO A 153 -30.38 -19.38 -1.81
N GLU A 154 -30.94 -18.82 -2.89
CA GLU A 154 -31.14 -19.52 -4.16
C GLU A 154 -29.89 -19.41 -5.05
N LEU A 155 -29.85 -20.19 -6.14
CA LEU A 155 -28.72 -20.24 -7.07
C LEU A 155 -28.33 -18.85 -7.63
N GLY A 156 -29.32 -17.98 -7.85
CA GLY A 156 -29.09 -16.60 -8.29
C GLY A 156 -28.31 -15.75 -7.27
N ASN A 157 -28.54 -15.94 -5.96
CA ASN A 157 -27.89 -15.16 -4.91
C ASN A 157 -26.39 -15.48 -4.81
N TYR A 158 -26.02 -16.75 -4.98
CA TYR A 158 -24.62 -17.16 -5.03
C TYR A 158 -23.89 -16.56 -6.23
N ILE A 159 -24.56 -16.46 -7.38
CA ILE A 159 -24.00 -15.80 -8.58
C ILE A 159 -23.77 -14.32 -8.30
N VAL A 160 -24.78 -13.63 -7.75
CA VAL A 160 -24.68 -12.19 -7.42
C VAL A 160 -23.54 -11.93 -6.42
N PHE A 161 -23.50 -12.69 -5.32
CA PHE A 161 -22.44 -12.55 -4.32
C PHE A 161 -21.05 -12.84 -4.92
N GLY A 162 -20.93 -13.90 -5.74
CA GLY A 162 -19.69 -14.23 -6.42
C GLY A 162 -19.19 -13.11 -7.35
N VAL A 163 -20.10 -12.48 -8.12
CA VAL A 163 -19.76 -11.33 -8.98
C VAL A 163 -19.30 -10.14 -8.15
N VAL A 164 -20.00 -9.80 -7.07
CA VAL A 164 -19.64 -8.71 -6.16
C VAL A 164 -18.27 -8.96 -5.52
N LEU A 165 -18.01 -10.18 -5.08
CA LEU A 165 -16.73 -10.59 -4.51
C LEU A 165 -15.60 -10.44 -5.52
N ILE A 166 -15.79 -10.88 -6.77
CA ILE A 166 -14.80 -10.72 -7.85
C ILE A 166 -14.51 -9.24 -8.12
N ILE A 167 -15.55 -8.40 -8.23
CA ILE A 167 -15.40 -6.97 -8.49
C ILE A 167 -14.62 -6.30 -7.34
N THR A 168 -14.99 -6.61 -6.09
CA THR A 168 -14.34 -6.04 -4.90
C THR A 168 -12.88 -6.47 -4.81
N THR A 169 -12.61 -7.76 -5.04
CA THR A 169 -11.26 -8.34 -5.05
C THR A 169 -10.40 -7.73 -6.16
N TYR A 170 -10.97 -7.52 -7.35
CA TYR A 170 -10.28 -6.88 -8.47
C TYR A 170 -9.97 -5.40 -8.19
N LEU A 171 -10.89 -4.67 -7.55
CA LEU A 171 -10.68 -3.29 -7.14
C LEU A 171 -9.55 -3.18 -6.12
N LEU A 172 -9.54 -4.04 -5.10
CA LEU A 172 -8.44 -4.14 -4.13
C LEU A 172 -7.10 -4.44 -4.81
N TYR A 173 -7.07 -5.38 -5.77
CA TYR A 173 -5.88 -5.69 -6.55
C TYR A 173 -5.36 -4.47 -7.34
N ILE A 174 -6.24 -3.68 -7.96
CA ILE A 174 -5.85 -2.45 -8.68
C ILE A 174 -5.23 -1.43 -7.72
N ILE A 175 -5.88 -1.18 -6.58
CA ILE A 175 -5.36 -0.26 -5.56
C ILE A 175 -3.96 -0.72 -5.16
N TYR A 176 -3.83 -1.99 -4.81
CA TYR A 176 -2.57 -2.60 -4.40
C TYR A 176 -1.47 -2.51 -5.46
N LYS A 177 -1.79 -2.85 -6.72
CA LYS A 177 -0.85 -2.76 -7.85
C LYS A 177 -0.39 -1.32 -8.06
N LYS A 178 -1.29 -0.36 -7.94
CA LYS A 178 -1.00 1.06 -8.16
C LYS A 178 -0.16 1.66 -7.03
N THR A 179 -0.50 1.36 -5.78
CA THR A 179 0.22 1.87 -4.60
C THR A 179 1.59 1.21 -4.46
N TYR A 180 1.69 -0.11 -4.57
CA TYR A 180 2.94 -0.80 -4.29
C TYR A 180 3.82 -1.00 -5.53
N GLY A 181 3.23 -1.29 -6.70
CA GLY A 181 3.99 -1.62 -7.91
C GLY A 181 4.84 -0.45 -8.43
N LYS A 182 4.24 0.73 -8.60
CA LYS A 182 4.93 1.91 -9.15
C LYS A 182 6.07 2.36 -8.23
N ILE A 183 5.79 2.43 -6.93
CA ILE A 183 6.76 2.92 -5.95
C ILE A 183 7.95 1.96 -5.83
N LEU A 184 7.75 0.65 -6.01
CA LEU A 184 8.83 -0.34 -5.89
C LEU A 184 9.84 -0.26 -7.05
N VAL A 185 9.34 -0.06 -8.29
CA VAL A 185 10.19 0.12 -9.48
C VAL A 185 11.02 1.40 -9.35
N ASP A 186 10.38 2.51 -8.98
CA ASP A 186 11.04 3.80 -8.85
C ASP A 186 12.12 3.77 -7.76
N LEU A 187 11.88 3.08 -6.64
CA LEU A 187 12.85 2.99 -5.55
C LEU A 187 14.03 2.07 -5.87
N GLN A 188 13.80 0.95 -6.55
CA GLN A 188 14.88 0.05 -6.97
C GLN A 188 15.81 0.73 -7.96
N LYS A 189 15.26 1.55 -8.86
CA LYS A 189 16.04 2.36 -9.78
C LYS A 189 16.92 3.36 -9.02
N ASN A 190 16.34 4.11 -8.07
CA ASN A 190 17.09 5.04 -7.23
C ASN A 190 18.19 4.35 -6.41
N TYR A 191 17.92 3.17 -5.83
CA TYR A 191 18.92 2.40 -5.09
C TYR A 191 20.10 1.99 -5.97
N LYS A 192 19.82 1.49 -7.18
CA LYS A 192 20.85 1.03 -8.12
C LYS A 192 21.71 2.18 -8.66
N GLU A 193 21.13 3.37 -8.80
CA GLU A 193 21.88 4.57 -9.19
C GLU A 193 22.78 5.04 -8.05
N LEU A 194 22.25 5.11 -6.83
CA LEU A 194 23.01 5.52 -5.64
C LEU A 194 24.13 4.53 -5.29
N SER A 195 23.91 3.22 -5.41
CA SER A 195 24.95 2.22 -5.11
C SER A 195 26.15 2.30 -6.06
N LYS A 196 25.92 2.68 -7.31
CA LYS A 196 26.99 2.82 -8.31
C LYS A 196 27.87 4.04 -8.06
N VAL A 197 27.29 5.13 -7.56
CA VAL A 197 28.06 6.36 -7.25
C VAL A 197 29.00 6.11 -6.08
N GLU A 198 28.52 5.45 -5.02
CA GLU A 198 29.31 5.17 -3.82
C GLU A 198 30.42 4.12 -4.08
N GLU A 199 30.20 3.19 -5.01
CA GLU A 199 31.23 2.23 -5.46
C GLU A 199 32.30 2.87 -6.37
N ASN A 200 31.98 3.99 -7.03
CA ASN A 200 32.93 4.74 -7.86
C ASN A 200 33.71 5.82 -7.08
N GLU A 201 33.25 6.20 -5.88
CA GLU A 201 33.94 7.15 -4.98
C GLU A 201 34.98 6.46 -4.06
N VAL A 202 34.98 5.12 -3.98
CA VAL A 202 35.93 4.29 -3.21
C VAL A 202 37.02 3.74 -4.12
#